data_AF-A0A2N1WCD3-F1
#
_entry.id   AF-A0A2N1WCD3-F1
#
_cell.length_a   1.000
_cell.length_b   1.000
_cell.length_c   1.000
_cell.angle_alpha   90.00
_cell.angle_beta   90.00
_cell.angle_gamma   90.00
#
_symmetry.space_group_name_H-M   'P 1'
#
loop_
_entity.id
_entity.type
_entity.pdbx_description
1 polymer ?
#
loop_
_entity_poly.entity_id
_entity_poly.type
_entity_poly.pdbx_seq_one_letter_code
_entity_poly.pdbx_strand_id
1 'polypeptide(L)'
;AFGQTIILLVFAPILTLEGVEGKTFQPMAATLMLALVGAFILSFTFVPAMAALFVREPKTKSQHIPEQEHENGHDGEHETRLIRYVRGKVEPAIRIAVTRPRTVLAGAVIMLVIGMTAFVSLGREFMPTLDEGNLAMQALRVPSASLEQSLSMQLALERALTSEPEVRTIFSRTGTAEAAIDPMPINISDSVIVLKPRSEWPDRSLDKEELISRFESIVSNQIGNAFEFSQPIELRFNELISGVRTDLAVMVFGDDFDILQRTADQVALKLRGVEGAADVRVEQVSGLPTLTVRVDHAAAAQYGLTAADVSEAVATGIGGTSAGKIFEGDRRFDVVIRFDEDARNDPAQLAALPIVAPDGTVVPLASVARIDVSEGPSQISRNNGSRRI
;
A
#
# COMPACT_ATOMS: atom_id res chain seq x y z
N ALA A 1 0.38 -31.48 30.02
CA ALA A 1 -0.93 -30.82 30.19
C ALA A 1 -0.78 -29.37 30.61
N PHE A 2 -0.36 -29.09 31.85
CA PHE A 2 -0.27 -27.73 32.40
C PHE A 2 0.53 -26.72 31.54
N GLY A 3 1.76 -27.06 31.15
CA GLY A 3 2.58 -26.17 30.30
C GLY A 3 1.96 -25.87 28.93
N GLN A 4 1.18 -26.80 28.39
CA GLN A 4 0.53 -26.61 27.10
C GLN A 4 -0.71 -25.71 27.19
N THR A 5 -1.46 -25.82 28.29
CA THR A 5 -2.55 -24.90 28.60
C THR A 5 -2.03 -23.46 28.76
N ILE A 6 -0.85 -23.27 29.37
CA ILE A 6 -0.19 -21.95 29.44
C ILE A 6 0.10 -21.43 28.03
N ILE A 7 0.69 -22.25 27.16
CA ILE A 7 0.98 -21.84 25.78
C ILE A 7 -0.31 -21.40 25.07
N LEU A 8 -1.39 -22.18 25.16
CA LEU A 8 -2.68 -21.80 24.59
C LEU A 8 -3.20 -20.46 25.15
N LEU A 9 -3.07 -20.23 26.46
CA LEU A 9 -3.51 -18.98 27.09
C LEU A 9 -2.66 -17.78 26.64
N VAL A 10 -1.36 -17.96 26.41
CA VAL A 10 -0.45 -16.92 25.90
C VAL A 10 -0.81 -16.49 24.48
N PHE A 11 -1.29 -17.40 23.63
CA PHE A 11 -1.72 -17.07 22.26
C PHE A 11 -3.14 -16.50 22.17
N ALA A 12 -3.95 -16.61 23.23
CA ALA A 12 -5.36 -16.18 23.21
C ALA A 12 -5.57 -14.69 22.90
N PRO A 13 -4.74 -13.74 23.38
CA PRO A 13 -4.88 -12.32 23.04
C PRO A 13 -4.71 -12.03 21.54
N ILE A 14 -3.99 -12.87 20.79
CA ILE A 14 -3.84 -12.66 19.32
C ILE A 14 -5.20 -12.81 18.62
N LEU A 15 -6.10 -13.63 19.16
CA LEU A 15 -7.46 -13.80 18.64
C LEU A 15 -8.35 -12.56 18.86
N THR A 16 -7.94 -11.64 19.75
CA THR A 16 -8.68 -10.40 20.00
C THR A 16 -8.17 -9.22 19.19
N LEU A 17 -7.13 -9.40 18.35
CA LEU A 17 -6.67 -8.36 17.44
C LEU A 17 -7.74 -8.07 16.39
N GLU A 18 -8.00 -6.80 16.13
CA GLU A 18 -8.96 -6.34 15.11
C GLU A 18 -8.25 -5.77 13.88
N GLY A 19 -9.02 -5.46 12.84
CA GLY A 19 -8.51 -4.83 11.62
C GLY A 19 -7.53 -5.71 10.85
N VAL A 20 -6.49 -5.06 10.32
CA VAL A 20 -5.44 -5.68 9.49
C VAL A 20 -4.65 -6.73 10.26
N GLU A 21 -4.15 -6.35 11.43
CA GLU A 21 -3.35 -7.22 12.29
C GLU A 21 -4.10 -8.50 12.63
N GLY A 22 -5.39 -8.38 12.95
CA GLY A 22 -6.26 -9.52 13.18
C GLY A 22 -6.34 -10.45 11.97
N LYS A 23 -6.58 -9.90 10.77
CA LYS A 23 -6.69 -10.71 9.55
C LYS A 23 -5.40 -11.44 9.18
N THR A 24 -4.24 -10.84 9.48
CA THR A 24 -2.92 -11.44 9.22
C THR A 24 -2.56 -12.50 10.26
N PHE A 25 -2.76 -12.22 11.55
CA PHE A 25 -2.22 -13.06 12.64
C PHE A 25 -3.22 -14.06 13.25
N GLN A 26 -4.53 -13.82 13.19
CA GLN A 26 -5.53 -14.74 13.75
C GLN A 26 -5.47 -16.14 13.11
N PRO A 27 -5.37 -16.31 11.76
CA PRO A 27 -5.27 -17.64 11.16
C PRO A 27 -4.02 -18.40 11.59
N MET A 28 -2.89 -17.69 11.75
CA MET A 28 -1.64 -18.25 12.24
C MET A 28 -1.77 -18.74 13.69
N ALA A 29 -2.35 -17.92 14.57
CA ALA A 29 -2.56 -18.29 15.97
C ALA A 29 -3.54 -19.47 16.09
N ALA A 30 -4.66 -19.43 15.36
CA ALA A 30 -5.67 -20.49 15.38
C ALA A 30 -5.12 -21.84 14.90
N THR A 31 -4.34 -21.85 13.82
CA THR A 31 -3.71 -23.09 13.30
C THR A 31 -2.71 -23.67 14.31
N LEU A 32 -1.89 -22.83 14.95
CA LEU A 32 -0.96 -23.27 15.98
C LEU A 32 -1.68 -23.81 17.23
N MET A 33 -2.74 -23.14 17.68
CA MET A 33 -3.57 -23.62 18.79
C MET A 33 -4.22 -24.97 18.48
N LEU A 34 -4.80 -25.14 17.29
CA LEU A 34 -5.39 -26.40 16.86
C LEU A 34 -4.33 -27.51 16.76
N ALA A 35 -3.16 -27.20 16.21
CA ALA A 35 -2.04 -28.14 16.13
C ALA A 35 -1.54 -28.57 17.52
N LEU A 36 -1.45 -27.63 18.48
CA LEU A 36 -1.15 -27.93 19.87
C LEU A 36 -2.19 -28.89 20.45
N VAL A 37 -3.48 -28.57 20.34
CA VAL A 37 -4.55 -29.46 20.84
C VAL A 37 -4.45 -30.85 20.23
N GLY A 38 -4.19 -30.95 18.92
CA GLY A 38 -3.92 -32.24 18.26
C GLY A 38 -2.70 -32.96 18.82
N ALA A 39 -1.57 -32.26 18.95
CA ALA A 39 -0.34 -32.81 19.53
C ALA A 39 -0.52 -33.28 20.97
N PHE A 40 -1.37 -32.61 21.75
CA PHE A 40 -1.72 -33.01 23.11
C PHE A 40 -2.40 -34.39 23.12
N ILE A 41 -3.41 -34.54 22.28
CA ILE A 41 -4.16 -35.80 22.14
C ILE A 41 -3.22 -36.91 21.66
N LEU A 42 -2.38 -36.63 20.66
CA LEU A 42 -1.41 -37.59 20.13
C LEU A 42 -0.31 -37.96 21.15
N SER A 43 0.06 -37.04 22.06
CA SER A 43 1.09 -37.30 23.08
C SER A 43 0.68 -38.36 24.10
N PHE A 44 -0.62 -38.54 24.35
CA PHE A 44 -1.13 -39.58 25.24
C PHE A 44 -1.53 -40.87 24.50
N THR A 45 -1.85 -40.77 23.21
CA THR A 45 -2.39 -41.90 22.44
C THR A 45 -1.31 -42.51 21.55
N PHE A 46 -0.86 -41.75 20.55
CA PHE A 46 0.05 -42.21 19.52
C PHE A 46 1.50 -42.32 19.99
N VAL A 47 2.01 -41.31 20.72
CA VAL A 47 3.43 -41.28 21.14
C VAL A 47 3.80 -42.47 22.04
N PRO A 48 3.02 -42.84 23.09
CA PRO A 48 3.35 -43.98 23.93
C PRO A 48 3.22 -45.31 23.19
N ALA A 49 2.22 -45.46 22.32
CA ALA A 49 2.03 -46.65 21.50
C ALA A 49 3.19 -46.85 20.52
N MET A 50 3.62 -45.80 19.83
CA MET A 50 4.78 -45.85 18.94
C MET A 50 6.09 -46.04 19.71
N ALA A 51 6.24 -45.42 20.88
CA ALA A 51 7.39 -45.65 21.74
C ALA A 51 7.47 -47.13 22.15
N ALA A 52 6.36 -47.75 22.56
CA ALA A 52 6.33 -49.17 22.91
C ALA A 52 6.68 -50.09 21.72
N LEU A 53 6.31 -49.72 20.49
CA LEU A 53 6.58 -50.53 19.30
C LEU A 53 8.01 -50.37 18.75
N PHE A 54 8.58 -49.16 18.81
CA PHE A 54 9.85 -48.83 18.16
C PHE A 54 11.02 -48.66 19.13
N VAL A 55 10.77 -48.31 20.39
CA VAL A 55 11.83 -48.17 21.39
C VAL A 55 12.13 -49.56 21.94
N ARG A 56 13.26 -50.12 21.50
CA ARG A 56 13.79 -51.37 22.05
C ARG A 56 14.12 -51.18 23.53
N GLU A 57 13.71 -52.15 24.35
CA GLU A 57 14.13 -52.22 25.73
C GLU A 57 15.66 -52.16 25.84
N PRO A 58 16.20 -51.40 26.80
CA PRO A 58 17.64 -51.34 27.01
C PRO A 58 18.15 -52.75 27.29
N LYS A 59 19.29 -53.12 26.70
CA LYS A 59 19.95 -54.39 27.01
C LYS A 59 20.39 -54.36 28.48
N THR A 60 19.57 -54.87 29.38
CA THR A 60 19.93 -55.15 30.77
C THR A 60 21.05 -56.19 30.73
N LYS A 61 22.29 -55.76 30.92
CA LYS A 61 23.35 -56.70 31.25
C LYS A 61 23.08 -57.15 32.67
N SER A 62 22.37 -58.26 32.82
CA SER A 62 22.37 -59.07 34.03
C SER A 62 23.80 -59.53 34.29
N GLN A 63 24.57 -58.73 35.03
CA GLN A 63 25.75 -59.20 35.74
C GLN A 63 25.42 -59.11 37.22
N HIS A 64 25.36 -60.28 37.86
CA HIS A 64 25.38 -60.44 39.31
C HIS A 64 26.39 -59.48 39.94
N ILE A 65 25.90 -58.55 40.75
CA ILE A 65 26.70 -57.86 41.77
C ILE A 65 26.01 -58.19 43.10
N PRO A 66 26.73 -58.81 44.06
CA PRO A 66 26.14 -59.20 45.34
C PRO A 66 25.77 -57.98 46.17
N GLU A 67 24.66 -58.12 46.92
CA GLU A 67 24.15 -57.17 47.90
C GLU A 67 25.22 -56.81 48.94
N GLN A 68 25.83 -55.63 48.81
CA GLN A 68 26.31 -54.78 49.90
C GLN A 68 26.88 -53.49 49.30
N GLU A 69 26.55 -52.34 49.90
CA GLU A 69 26.91 -50.95 49.51
C GLU A 69 26.00 -50.24 48.48
N HIS A 70 24.70 -50.18 48.78
CA HIS A 70 23.83 -49.12 48.25
C HIS A 70 23.83 -47.92 49.21
N GLU A 71 24.77 -47.00 49.08
CA GLU A 71 24.57 -45.65 49.65
C GLU A 71 25.07 -44.49 48.77
N ASN A 72 25.78 -44.73 47.66
CA ASN A 72 26.14 -43.68 46.70
C ASN A 72 26.14 -44.22 45.26
N GLY A 73 24.98 -44.70 44.78
CA GLY A 73 24.81 -45.20 43.42
C GLY A 73 24.65 -44.05 42.41
N HIS A 74 25.74 -43.70 41.74
CA HIS A 74 25.68 -42.84 40.56
C HIS A 74 25.01 -43.60 39.39
N ASP A 75 23.81 -43.16 38.99
CA ASP A 75 23.05 -43.60 37.82
C ASP A 75 23.77 -43.26 36.49
N GLY A 76 24.92 -43.89 36.23
CA GLY A 76 25.82 -43.59 35.10
C GLY A 76 25.89 -44.66 34.01
N GLU A 77 25.20 -45.79 34.16
CA GLU A 77 25.45 -46.97 33.31
C GLU A 77 24.79 -46.93 31.93
N HIS A 78 23.99 -45.89 31.64
CA HIS A 78 23.22 -45.79 30.39
C HIS A 78 23.37 -44.44 29.67
N GLU A 79 24.52 -43.79 29.76
CA GLU A 79 24.77 -42.52 29.07
C GLU A 79 25.46 -42.69 27.72
N THR A 80 24.86 -42.12 26.66
CA THR A 80 25.52 -41.95 25.37
C THR A 80 26.75 -41.04 25.53
N ARG A 81 27.81 -41.25 24.72
CA ARG A 81 29.05 -40.44 24.76
C ARG A 81 28.80 -38.93 24.74
N LEU A 82 27.78 -38.49 23.98
CA LEU A 82 27.36 -37.10 23.91
C LEU A 82 26.80 -36.58 25.25
N ILE A 83 25.95 -37.36 25.92
CA ILE A 83 25.34 -37.00 27.21
C ILE A 83 26.42 -36.84 28.27
N ARG A 84 27.40 -37.74 28.30
CA ARG A 84 28.53 -37.65 29.24
C ARG A 84 29.38 -36.40 29.03
N TYR A 85 29.64 -36.03 27.77
CA TYR A 85 30.36 -34.81 27.44
C TYR A 85 29.59 -33.55 27.88
N VAL A 86 28.30 -33.49 27.56
CA VAL A 86 27.44 -32.36 27.95
C VAL A 86 27.33 -32.27 29.48
N ARG A 87 27.09 -33.38 30.17
CA ARG A 87 27.05 -33.43 31.64
C ARG A 87 28.36 -32.94 32.24
N GLY A 88 29.51 -33.42 31.75
CA GLY A 88 30.83 -33.00 32.23
C GLY A 88 31.11 -31.49 32.08
N LYS A 89 30.45 -30.81 31.14
CA LYS A 89 30.56 -29.34 30.96
C LYS A 89 29.50 -28.56 31.72
N VAL A 90 28.27 -29.08 31.80
CA VAL A 90 27.12 -28.39 32.40
C VAL A 90 27.09 -28.54 33.93
N GLU A 91 27.42 -29.72 34.45
CA GLU A 91 27.41 -30.01 35.88
C GLU A 91 28.28 -29.05 36.71
N PRO A 92 29.55 -28.77 36.35
CA PRO A 92 30.35 -27.80 37.11
C PRO A 92 29.77 -26.38 37.04
N ALA A 93 29.19 -25.98 35.90
CA ALA A 93 28.56 -24.67 35.75
C ALA A 93 27.32 -24.52 36.66
N ILE A 94 26.47 -25.55 36.73
CA ILE A 94 25.31 -25.58 37.63
C ILE A 94 25.78 -25.54 39.09
N ARG A 95 26.81 -26.32 39.45
CA ARG A 95 27.33 -26.34 40.83
C ARG A 95 27.88 -24.97 41.25
N ILE A 96 28.56 -24.25 40.36
CA ILE A 96 29.01 -22.87 40.60
C ILE A 96 27.81 -21.92 40.74
N ALA A 97 26.78 -22.07 39.91
CA ALA A 97 25.58 -21.24 39.98
C ALA A 97 24.82 -21.41 41.30
N VAL A 98 24.68 -22.65 41.79
CA VAL A 98 23.99 -22.96 43.05
C VAL A 98 24.77 -22.47 44.27
N THR A 99 26.11 -22.55 44.25
CA THR A 99 26.95 -22.11 45.37
C THR A 99 27.08 -20.60 45.50
N ARG A 100 26.73 -19.82 44.46
CA ARG A 100 26.81 -18.36 44.45
C ARG A 100 25.52 -17.71 43.91
N PRO A 101 24.38 -17.83 44.62
CA PRO A 101 23.08 -17.34 44.12
C PRO A 101 23.06 -15.82 43.91
N ARG A 102 23.78 -15.04 44.74
CA ARG A 102 23.84 -13.58 44.60
C ARG A 102 24.54 -13.12 43.31
N THR A 103 25.58 -13.82 42.88
CA THR A 103 26.27 -13.46 41.62
C THR A 103 25.43 -13.84 40.41
N VAL A 104 24.69 -14.96 40.48
CA VAL A 104 23.74 -15.36 39.42
C VAL A 104 22.61 -14.34 39.32
N LEU A 105 22.03 -13.92 40.45
CA LEU A 105 21.00 -12.89 40.46
C LEU A 105 21.51 -11.55 39.92
N ALA A 106 22.70 -11.12 40.32
CA ALA A 106 23.32 -9.90 39.78
C ALA A 106 23.53 -10.00 38.26
N GLY A 107 24.02 -11.13 37.75
CA GLY A 107 24.14 -11.38 36.32
C GLY A 107 22.79 -11.36 35.59
N ALA A 108 21.75 -11.96 36.17
CA ALA A 108 20.41 -11.94 35.61
C ALA A 108 19.82 -10.52 35.54
N VAL A 109 20.03 -9.71 36.60
CA VAL A 109 19.61 -8.30 36.62
C VAL A 109 20.37 -7.48 35.58
N ILE A 110 21.69 -7.69 35.44
CA ILE A 110 22.48 -7.02 34.41
C ILE A 110 21.97 -7.38 33.01
N MET A 111 21.73 -8.67 32.74
CA MET A 111 21.16 -9.13 31.46
C MET A 111 19.77 -8.54 31.21
N LEU A 112 18.95 -8.42 32.24
CA LEU A 112 17.64 -7.76 32.14
C LEU A 112 17.79 -6.28 31.79
N VAL A 113 18.72 -5.57 32.42
CA VAL A 113 18.99 -4.15 32.13
C VAL A 113 19.51 -3.96 30.71
N ILE A 114 20.42 -4.84 30.24
CA ILE A 114 20.90 -4.82 28.85
C ILE A 114 19.73 -5.07 27.89
N GLY A 115 18.92 -6.08 28.15
CA GLY A 115 17.75 -6.40 27.32
C GLY A 115 16.73 -5.26 27.28
N MET A 116 16.46 -4.62 28.43
CA MET A 116 15.54 -3.49 28.52
C MET A 116 16.09 -2.25 27.78
N THR A 117 17.40 -2.01 27.88
CA THR A 117 18.06 -0.91 27.15
C THR A 117 17.97 -1.14 25.64
N ALA A 118 18.27 -2.37 25.19
CA ALA A 118 18.13 -2.74 23.78
C ALA A 118 16.67 -2.59 23.29
N PHE A 119 15.70 -3.04 24.08
CA PHE A 119 14.27 -2.92 23.77
C PHE A 119 13.82 -1.47 23.61
N VAL A 120 14.27 -0.56 24.50
CA VAL A 120 13.92 0.86 24.41
C VAL A 120 14.64 1.57 23.26
N SER A 121 15.82 1.09 22.85
CA SER A 121 16.57 1.66 21.72
C SER A 121 16.10 1.20 20.34
N LEU A 122 15.29 0.14 20.26
CA LEU A 122 14.80 -0.39 18.99
C LEU A 122 13.71 0.52 18.41
N GLY A 123 13.77 0.75 17.09
CA GLY A 123 12.70 1.39 16.34
C GLY A 123 11.39 0.60 16.44
N ARG A 124 10.28 1.28 16.19
CA ARG A 124 8.94 0.67 16.15
C ARG A 124 8.37 0.86 14.76
N GLU A 125 7.97 -0.23 14.13
CA GLU A 125 7.24 -0.26 12.87
C GLU A 125 5.91 -0.96 13.07
N PHE A 126 4.90 -0.63 12.25
CA PHE A 126 3.57 -1.24 12.34
C PHE A 126 3.61 -2.71 11.90
N MET A 127 4.19 -2.96 10.72
CA MET A 127 4.50 -4.28 10.19
C MET A 127 5.77 -4.19 9.33
N PRO A 128 6.59 -5.25 9.25
CA PRO A 128 7.69 -5.28 8.30
C PRO A 128 7.12 -5.23 6.87
N THR A 129 7.81 -4.55 5.97
CA THR A 129 7.45 -4.52 4.56
C THR A 129 7.58 -5.93 3.97
N LEU A 130 6.50 -6.45 3.40
CA LEU A 130 6.54 -7.76 2.74
C LEU A 130 7.17 -7.57 1.36
N ASP A 131 8.23 -8.30 1.04
CA ASP A 131 8.79 -8.27 -0.31
C ASP A 131 7.86 -9.03 -1.29
N GLU A 132 7.16 -8.28 -2.13
CA GLU A 132 6.29 -8.79 -3.19
C GLU A 132 7.05 -9.20 -4.46
N GLY A 133 8.36 -8.95 -4.52
CA GLY A 133 9.22 -9.17 -5.67
C GLY A 133 9.06 -8.17 -6.82
N ASN A 134 7.88 -7.58 -7.00
CA ASN A 134 7.63 -6.51 -7.98
C ASN A 134 7.60 -5.13 -7.30
N LEU A 135 7.63 -4.07 -8.10
CA LEU A 135 7.53 -2.69 -7.63
C LEU A 135 6.30 -2.01 -8.25
N ALA A 136 5.73 -1.07 -7.50
CA ALA A 136 4.77 -0.11 -7.99
C ALA A 136 5.44 1.27 -8.05
N MET A 137 5.15 2.04 -9.10
CA MET A 137 5.61 3.41 -9.26
C MET A 137 4.43 4.28 -9.66
N GLN A 138 4.11 5.29 -8.86
CA GLN A 138 3.15 6.33 -9.22
C GLN A 138 3.88 7.54 -9.78
N ALA A 139 3.40 8.03 -10.93
CA ALA A 139 3.85 9.29 -11.52
C ALA A 139 2.71 10.32 -11.39
N LEU A 140 2.93 11.33 -10.55
CA LEU A 140 2.00 12.44 -10.34
C LEU A 140 2.44 13.65 -11.15
N ARG A 141 1.51 14.23 -11.92
CA ARG A 141 1.74 15.43 -12.73
C ARG A 141 0.85 16.56 -12.26
N VAL A 142 1.11 17.78 -12.74
CA VAL A 142 0.24 18.92 -12.48
C VAL A 142 -1.20 18.61 -12.93
N PRO A 143 -2.23 19.04 -12.18
CA PRO A 143 -3.62 18.72 -12.51
C PRO A 143 -4.08 19.18 -13.90
N SER A 144 -3.41 20.18 -14.47
CA SER A 144 -3.70 20.70 -15.81
C SER A 144 -3.14 19.83 -16.96
N ALA A 145 -2.42 18.76 -16.67
CA ALA A 145 -1.87 17.89 -17.70
C ALA A 145 -3.00 17.15 -18.45
N SER A 146 -2.99 17.23 -19.78
CA SER A 146 -3.94 16.49 -20.61
C SER A 146 -3.65 14.97 -20.55
N LEU A 147 -4.62 14.16 -20.97
CA LEU A 147 -4.44 12.71 -21.05
C LEU A 147 -3.32 12.36 -22.04
N GLU A 148 -3.28 13.01 -23.20
CA GLU A 148 -2.29 12.80 -24.25
C GLU A 148 -0.88 13.15 -23.74
N GLN A 149 -0.76 14.26 -23.02
CA GLN A 149 0.51 14.67 -22.42
C GLN A 149 0.93 13.71 -21.31
N SER A 150 0.00 13.26 -20.46
CA SER A 150 0.29 12.31 -19.40
C SER A 150 0.74 10.95 -19.96
N LEU A 151 0.09 10.48 -21.03
CA LEU A 151 0.48 9.26 -21.75
C LEU A 151 1.85 9.41 -22.42
N SER A 152 2.15 10.55 -23.06
CA SER A 152 3.44 10.77 -23.73
C SER A 152 4.60 10.75 -22.73
N MET A 153 4.42 11.40 -21.58
CA MET A 153 5.35 11.39 -20.45
C MET A 153 5.49 9.98 -19.85
N GLN A 154 4.37 9.28 -19.65
CA GLN A 154 4.37 7.92 -19.11
C GLN A 154 5.13 6.94 -20.02
N LEU A 155 4.89 6.99 -21.33
CA LEU A 155 5.60 6.14 -22.29
C LEU A 155 7.11 6.42 -22.31
N ALA A 156 7.54 7.65 -22.05
CA ALA A 156 8.96 7.96 -21.93
C ALA A 156 9.57 7.30 -20.68
N LEU A 157 8.86 7.30 -19.55
CA LEU A 157 9.28 6.63 -18.31
C LEU A 157 9.35 5.11 -18.49
N GLU A 158 8.33 4.53 -19.09
CA GLU A 158 8.28 3.09 -19.36
C GLU A 158 9.47 2.64 -20.21
N ARG A 159 9.84 3.41 -21.25
CA ARG A 159 11.02 3.10 -22.07
C ARG A 159 12.32 3.19 -21.28
N ALA A 160 12.47 4.18 -20.41
CA ALA A 160 13.66 4.36 -19.60
C ALA A 160 13.85 3.24 -18.56
N LEU A 161 12.75 2.77 -17.96
CA LEU A 161 12.82 1.66 -16.99
C LEU A 161 12.90 0.30 -17.67
N THR A 162 12.26 0.11 -18.83
CA THR A 162 12.33 -1.16 -19.57
C THR A 162 13.74 -1.44 -20.13
N SER A 163 14.59 -0.42 -20.29
CA SER A 163 15.99 -0.62 -20.65
C SER A 163 16.85 -1.21 -19.53
N GLU A 164 16.36 -1.23 -18.29
CA GLU A 164 17.10 -1.79 -17.16
C GLU A 164 17.09 -3.33 -17.19
N PRO A 165 18.24 -3.99 -16.95
CA PRO A 165 18.37 -5.43 -17.16
C PRO A 165 17.54 -6.28 -16.18
N GLU A 166 17.20 -5.76 -15.01
CA GLU A 166 16.39 -6.42 -13.96
C GLU A 166 14.89 -6.34 -14.28
N VAL A 167 14.46 -5.41 -15.13
CA VAL A 167 13.05 -5.24 -15.49
C VAL A 167 12.66 -6.25 -16.57
N ARG A 168 11.58 -7.00 -16.31
CA ARG A 168 10.98 -7.92 -17.29
C ARG A 168 9.98 -7.19 -18.17
N THR A 169 9.09 -6.43 -17.55
CA THR A 169 8.07 -5.63 -18.23
C THR A 169 7.56 -4.56 -17.30
N ILE A 170 7.01 -3.48 -17.87
CA ILE A 170 6.28 -2.45 -17.16
C ILE A 170 4.94 -2.27 -17.86
N PHE A 171 3.89 -2.04 -17.07
CA PHE A 171 2.62 -1.58 -17.61
C PHE A 171 2.09 -0.49 -16.70
N SER A 172 1.41 0.49 -17.30
CA SER A 172 0.86 1.61 -16.56
C SER A 172 -0.61 1.83 -16.88
N ARG A 173 -1.31 2.43 -15.91
CA ARG A 173 -2.70 2.85 -16.02
C ARG A 173 -2.75 4.33 -15.73
N THR A 174 -3.24 5.12 -16.67
CA THR A 174 -3.36 6.57 -16.52
C THR A 174 -4.84 6.93 -16.48
N GLY A 175 -5.26 7.62 -15.42
CA GLY A 175 -6.67 7.87 -15.17
C GLY A 175 -7.47 6.63 -14.76
N THR A 176 -8.79 6.73 -14.84
CA THR A 176 -9.75 5.73 -14.33
C THR A 176 -10.02 4.63 -15.37
N ALA A 177 -10.04 3.38 -14.93
CA ALA A 177 -10.50 2.26 -15.75
C ALA A 177 -12.03 2.27 -15.93
N GLU A 178 -12.55 1.63 -16.98
CA GLU A 178 -14.00 1.52 -17.20
C GLU A 178 -14.73 0.87 -16.01
N ALA A 179 -14.08 -0.10 -15.36
CA ALA A 179 -14.49 -0.57 -14.05
C ALA A 179 -14.16 0.52 -13.02
N ALA A 180 -15.20 1.18 -12.48
CA ALA A 180 -15.11 2.27 -11.51
C ALA A 180 -14.68 1.81 -10.09
N ILE A 181 -13.67 0.94 -10.01
CA ILE A 181 -13.06 0.48 -8.76
C ILE A 181 -11.98 1.43 -8.25
N ASP A 182 -11.49 2.34 -9.10
CA ASP A 182 -10.37 3.23 -8.79
C ASP A 182 -10.55 4.61 -9.46
N PRO A 183 -10.89 5.67 -8.71
CA PRO A 183 -11.19 6.99 -9.26
C PRO A 183 -9.90 7.81 -9.51
N MET A 184 -8.98 7.26 -10.31
CA MET A 184 -7.71 7.91 -10.64
C MET A 184 -7.92 9.07 -11.61
N PRO A 185 -7.39 10.27 -11.34
CA PRO A 185 -7.43 11.38 -12.28
C PRO A 185 -6.41 11.18 -13.41
N ILE A 186 -6.62 11.86 -14.53
CA ILE A 186 -5.80 11.68 -15.75
C ILE A 186 -4.35 12.15 -15.61
N ASN A 187 -4.04 12.99 -14.62
CA ASN A 187 -2.70 13.49 -14.33
C ASN A 187 -1.86 12.50 -13.50
N ILE A 188 -2.44 11.39 -13.04
CA ILE A 188 -1.75 10.35 -12.28
C ILE A 188 -1.67 9.06 -13.11
N SER A 189 -0.49 8.45 -13.10
CA SER A 189 -0.26 7.15 -13.71
C SER A 189 0.27 6.15 -12.68
N ASP A 190 -0.44 5.05 -12.50
CA ASP A 190 0.02 3.89 -11.72
C ASP A 190 0.78 2.94 -12.63
N SER A 191 2.03 2.65 -12.29
CA SER A 191 2.88 1.73 -13.05
C SER A 191 3.22 0.52 -12.19
N VAL A 192 3.14 -0.67 -12.76
CA VAL A 192 3.65 -1.90 -12.13
C VAL A 192 4.89 -2.32 -12.88
N ILE A 193 6.02 -2.31 -12.18
CA ILE A 193 7.32 -2.74 -12.68
C ILE A 193 7.50 -4.19 -12.28
N VAL A 194 7.44 -5.06 -13.27
CA VAL A 194 7.57 -6.50 -13.09
C VAL A 194 9.04 -6.86 -13.24
N LEU A 195 9.66 -7.31 -12.16
CA LEU A 195 11.07 -7.68 -12.15
C LEU A 195 11.28 -9.11 -12.66
N LYS A 196 12.46 -9.38 -13.20
CA LYS A 196 12.91 -10.74 -13.52
C LYS A 196 13.19 -11.51 -12.23
N PRO A 197 13.17 -12.85 -12.25
CA PRO A 197 13.67 -13.65 -11.14
C PRO A 197 15.10 -13.24 -10.76
N ARG A 198 15.40 -13.17 -9.46
CA ARG A 198 16.70 -12.70 -8.93
C ARG A 198 17.91 -13.47 -9.49
N SER A 199 17.71 -14.69 -9.98
CA SER A 199 18.74 -15.50 -10.64
C SER A 199 19.19 -14.96 -12.01
N GLU A 200 18.36 -14.17 -12.67
CA GLU A 200 18.60 -13.58 -14.00
C GLU A 200 19.16 -12.15 -13.93
N TRP A 201 19.32 -11.62 -12.72
CA TRP A 201 19.88 -10.28 -12.53
C TRP A 201 21.38 -10.29 -12.85
N PRO A 202 21.93 -9.21 -13.45
CA PRO A 202 23.37 -9.07 -13.64
C PRO A 202 24.14 -9.16 -12.31
N ASP A 203 23.59 -8.56 -11.27
CA ASP A 203 24.04 -8.69 -9.89
C ASP A 203 22.92 -9.29 -9.03
N ARG A 204 23.17 -10.51 -8.52
CA ARG A 204 22.21 -11.25 -7.69
C ARG A 204 22.19 -10.77 -6.24
N SER A 205 23.29 -10.15 -5.80
CA SER A 205 23.44 -9.61 -4.45
C SER A 205 22.91 -8.19 -4.31
N LEU A 206 22.55 -7.54 -5.43
CA LEU A 206 21.96 -6.20 -5.41
C LEU A 206 20.75 -6.17 -4.47
N ASP A 207 20.75 -5.20 -3.58
CA ASP A 207 19.64 -4.99 -2.66
C ASP A 207 18.47 -4.27 -3.36
N LYS A 208 17.25 -4.54 -2.88
CA LYS A 208 16.05 -3.96 -3.49
C LYS A 208 16.00 -2.44 -3.27
N GLU A 209 16.48 -1.95 -2.12
CA GLU A 209 16.53 -0.51 -1.82
C GLU A 209 17.52 0.22 -2.75
N GLU A 210 18.64 -0.43 -3.06
CA GLU A 210 19.64 0.10 -4.00
C GLU A 210 19.09 0.13 -5.44
N LEU A 211 18.31 -0.88 -5.84
CA LEU A 211 17.61 -0.89 -7.12
C LEU A 211 16.57 0.24 -7.21
N ILE A 212 15.78 0.45 -6.16
CA ILE A 212 14.79 1.55 -6.10
C ILE A 212 15.49 2.91 -6.23
N SER A 213 16.58 3.12 -5.47
CA SER A 213 17.38 4.36 -5.53
C SER A 213 17.94 4.62 -6.94
N ARG A 214 18.32 3.55 -7.65
CA ARG A 214 18.77 3.62 -9.04
C ARG A 214 17.62 4.00 -9.98
N PHE A 215 16.45 3.41 -9.82
CA PHE A 215 15.26 3.76 -10.60
C PHE A 215 14.82 5.20 -10.35
N GLU A 216 14.80 5.65 -9.10
CA GLU A 216 14.56 7.05 -8.72
C GLU A 216 15.50 8.00 -9.46
N SER A 217 16.79 7.69 -9.50
CA SER A 217 17.79 8.48 -10.22
C SER A 217 17.53 8.54 -11.73
N ILE A 218 17.06 7.44 -12.32
CA ILE A 218 16.72 7.39 -13.76
C ILE A 218 15.49 8.25 -14.05
N VAL A 219 14.41 8.06 -13.28
CA VAL A 219 13.13 8.76 -13.52
C VAL A 219 13.18 10.24 -13.17
N SER A 220 14.02 10.62 -12.20
CA SER A 220 14.21 12.03 -11.78
C SER A 220 14.75 12.93 -12.90
N ASN A 221 15.32 12.37 -13.96
CA ASN A 221 15.73 13.15 -15.14
C ASN A 221 14.53 13.68 -15.95
N GLN A 222 13.32 13.13 -15.75
CA GLN A 222 12.12 13.58 -16.44
C GLN A 222 11.42 14.69 -15.67
N ILE A 223 11.53 15.91 -16.21
CA ILE A 223 10.90 17.11 -15.66
C ILE A 223 9.37 16.99 -15.73
N GLY A 224 8.69 17.52 -14.70
CA GLY A 224 7.22 17.64 -14.67
C GLY A 224 6.49 16.44 -14.06
N ASN A 225 7.22 15.50 -13.46
CA ASN A 225 6.65 14.39 -12.69
C ASN A 225 7.15 14.44 -11.24
N ALA A 226 6.28 14.02 -10.34
CA ALA A 226 6.62 13.57 -9.00
C ALA A 226 6.47 12.05 -8.96
N PHE A 227 7.43 11.35 -8.34
CA PHE A 227 7.42 9.89 -8.28
C PHE A 227 7.24 9.41 -6.85
N GLU A 228 6.57 8.27 -6.71
CA GLU A 228 6.43 7.53 -5.46
C GLU A 228 6.59 6.04 -5.77
N PHE A 229 7.50 5.38 -5.05
CA PHE A 229 7.77 3.95 -5.19
C PHE A 229 7.15 3.19 -4.01
N SER A 230 6.53 2.06 -4.31
CA SER A 230 5.92 1.15 -3.32
C SER A 230 5.87 -0.25 -3.92
N GLN A 231 5.00 -1.12 -3.39
CA GLN A 231 4.74 -2.45 -3.90
C GLN A 231 3.26 -2.59 -4.28
N PRO A 232 2.90 -3.42 -5.27
CA PRO A 232 1.53 -3.45 -5.80
C PRO A 232 0.43 -3.75 -4.77
N ILE A 233 0.63 -4.71 -3.85
CA ILE A 233 -0.34 -5.05 -2.82
C ILE A 233 -0.30 -4.00 -1.71
N GLU A 234 0.88 -3.61 -1.26
CA GLU A 234 1.09 -2.56 -0.25
C GLU A 234 0.41 -1.23 -0.63
N LEU A 235 0.64 -0.74 -1.85
CA LEU A 235 0.01 0.47 -2.39
C LEU A 235 -1.51 0.38 -2.31
N ARG A 236 -2.09 -0.72 -2.79
CA ARG A 236 -3.55 -0.90 -2.78
C ARG A 236 -4.10 -1.03 -1.36
N PHE A 237 -3.30 -1.60 -0.46
CA PHE A 237 -3.66 -1.77 0.93
C PHE A 237 -3.71 -0.43 1.67
N ASN A 238 -2.69 0.41 1.49
CA ASN A 238 -2.64 1.77 2.02
C ASN A 238 -3.85 2.58 1.52
N GLU A 239 -4.12 2.54 0.21
CA GLU A 239 -5.28 3.21 -0.38
C GLU A 239 -6.62 2.78 0.23
N LEU A 240 -6.80 1.48 0.50
CA LEU A 240 -8.06 0.94 1.02
C LEU A 240 -8.29 1.27 2.50
N ILE A 241 -7.24 1.43 3.30
CA ILE A 241 -7.35 1.66 4.74
C ILE A 241 -7.54 3.13 5.06
N SER A 242 -6.63 3.95 4.55
CA SER A 242 -6.50 5.35 4.95
C SER A 242 -6.95 6.31 3.85
N GLY A 243 -7.13 5.82 2.62
CA GLY A 243 -7.41 6.65 1.46
C GLY A 243 -6.21 7.50 1.03
N VAL A 244 -5.01 7.18 1.54
CA VAL A 244 -3.73 7.77 1.14
C VAL A 244 -2.78 6.68 0.69
N ARG A 245 -1.81 7.04 -0.15
CA ARG A 245 -0.91 6.10 -0.85
C ARG A 245 0.44 5.92 -0.14
N THR A 246 0.78 6.88 0.71
CA THR A 246 2.01 6.92 1.50
C THR A 246 1.83 6.20 2.84
N ASP A 247 2.96 5.83 3.46
CA ASP A 247 3.00 5.20 4.78
C ASP A 247 2.46 6.11 5.90
N LEU A 248 2.64 7.42 5.73
CA LEU A 248 2.16 8.43 6.67
C LEU A 248 1.51 9.58 5.91
N ALA A 249 0.34 10.01 6.40
CA ALA A 249 -0.34 11.20 5.90
C ALA A 249 -0.83 12.08 7.05
N VAL A 250 -0.77 13.39 6.83
CA VAL A 250 -1.34 14.39 7.72
C VAL A 250 -2.53 15.01 7.02
N MET A 251 -3.74 14.65 7.47
CA MET A 251 -4.99 15.16 6.90
C MET A 251 -5.37 16.49 7.57
N VAL A 252 -5.55 17.54 6.76
CA VAL A 252 -6.01 18.84 7.21
C VAL A 252 -7.49 19.00 6.83
N PHE A 253 -8.35 19.26 7.82
CA PHE A 253 -9.80 19.39 7.63
C PHE A 253 -10.27 20.84 7.72
N GLY A 254 -11.27 21.20 6.91
CA GLY A 254 -11.82 22.55 6.86
C GLY A 254 -12.73 22.76 5.67
N ASP A 255 -13.43 23.88 5.61
CA ASP A 255 -14.39 24.17 4.53
C ASP A 255 -13.77 24.94 3.36
N ASP A 256 -12.73 25.73 3.63
CA ASP A 256 -12.10 26.66 2.69
C ASP A 256 -10.78 26.09 2.14
N PHE A 257 -10.70 25.89 0.82
CA PHE A 257 -9.53 25.32 0.15
C PHE A 257 -8.29 26.20 0.25
N ASP A 258 -8.42 27.54 0.27
CA ASP A 258 -7.28 28.45 0.36
C ASP A 258 -6.66 28.43 1.76
N ILE A 259 -7.49 28.23 2.79
CA ILE A 259 -7.02 28.03 4.17
C ILE A 259 -6.37 26.65 4.31
N LEU A 260 -7.01 25.61 3.77
CA LEU A 260 -6.50 24.24 3.79
C LEU A 260 -5.13 24.15 3.12
N GLN A 261 -4.99 24.68 1.89
CA GLN A 261 -3.75 24.63 1.12
C GLN A 261 -2.61 25.33 1.87
N ARG A 262 -2.84 26.57 2.35
CA ARG A 262 -1.84 27.31 3.12
C ARG A 262 -1.42 26.58 4.40
N THR A 263 -2.36 25.93 5.07
CA THR A 263 -2.08 25.16 6.29
C THR A 263 -1.27 23.90 5.97
N ALA A 264 -1.66 23.17 4.93
CA ALA A 264 -0.94 21.98 4.46
C ALA A 264 0.49 22.32 4.03
N ASP A 265 0.71 23.44 3.32
CA ASP A 265 2.04 23.90 2.93
C ASP A 265 2.91 24.27 4.14
N GLN A 266 2.34 24.89 5.17
CA GLN A 266 3.04 25.19 6.42
C GLN A 266 3.42 23.91 7.19
N VAL A 267 2.53 22.91 7.20
CA VAL A 267 2.79 21.59 7.80
C VAL A 267 3.90 20.89 7.03
N ALA A 268 3.81 20.84 5.70
CA ALA A 268 4.82 20.23 4.84
C ALA A 268 6.20 20.87 5.02
N LEU A 269 6.27 22.20 5.12
CA LEU A 269 7.53 22.91 5.35
C LEU A 269 8.18 22.50 6.68
N LYS A 270 7.39 22.30 7.73
CA LYS A 270 7.90 21.84 9.04
C LYS A 270 8.32 20.37 9.00
N LEU A 271 7.54 19.52 8.33
CA LEU A 271 7.82 18.09 8.20
C LEU A 271 9.10 17.82 7.40
N ARG A 272 9.41 18.62 6.39
CA ARG A 272 10.69 18.52 5.65
C ARG A 272 11.93 18.72 6.52
N GLY A 273 11.80 19.34 7.70
CA GLY A 273 12.89 19.51 8.65
C GLY A 273 13.03 18.36 9.65
N VAL A 274 12.14 17.36 9.60
CA VAL A 274 12.14 16.21 10.51
C VAL A 274 13.06 15.13 9.97
N GLU A 275 13.97 14.64 10.81
CA GLU A 275 14.85 13.52 10.46
C GLU A 275 14.03 12.26 10.15
N GLY A 276 14.28 11.64 9.00
CA GLY A 276 13.53 10.49 8.50
C GLY A 276 12.33 10.83 7.60
N ALA A 277 11.96 12.11 7.44
CA ALA A 277 10.93 12.50 6.49
C ALA A 277 11.50 12.58 5.06
N ALA A 278 11.20 11.58 4.24
CA ALA A 278 11.45 11.59 2.80
C ALA A 278 10.19 12.03 2.04
N ASP A 279 10.37 12.62 0.85
CA ASP A 279 9.32 12.87 -0.13
C ASP A 279 8.04 13.57 0.38
N VAL A 280 8.19 14.56 1.27
CA VAL A 280 7.05 15.32 1.80
C VAL A 280 6.36 16.16 0.71
N ARG A 281 5.17 15.73 0.30
CA ARG A 281 4.31 16.40 -0.70
C ARG A 281 2.96 16.79 -0.12
N VAL A 282 2.36 17.81 -0.73
CA VAL A 282 0.98 18.26 -0.45
C VAL A 282 0.13 17.88 -1.66
N GLU A 283 -1.05 17.29 -1.41
CA GLU A 283 -2.02 16.99 -2.47
C GLU A 283 -2.45 18.29 -3.16
N GLN A 284 -2.28 18.36 -4.48
CA GLN A 284 -2.61 19.55 -5.25
C GLN A 284 -4.09 19.52 -5.66
N VAL A 285 -4.92 20.22 -4.90
CA VAL A 285 -6.38 20.25 -5.08
C VAL A 285 -6.87 21.35 -6.03
N SER A 286 -6.01 22.29 -6.44
CA SER A 286 -6.34 23.43 -7.31
C SER A 286 -5.38 23.59 -8.49
N GLY A 287 -5.69 24.50 -9.41
CA GLY A 287 -4.88 24.78 -10.59
C GLY A 287 -5.31 24.00 -11.84
N LEU A 288 -6.53 23.44 -11.85
CA LEU A 288 -7.13 22.91 -13.08
C LEU A 288 -7.76 24.09 -13.85
N PRO A 289 -7.25 24.46 -15.03
CA PRO A 289 -7.91 25.47 -15.85
C PRO A 289 -9.28 24.96 -16.31
N THR A 290 -10.31 25.75 -16.05
CA THR A 290 -11.70 25.47 -16.42
C THR A 290 -12.22 26.59 -17.32
N LEU A 291 -12.97 26.21 -18.35
CA LEU A 291 -13.69 27.15 -19.21
C LEU A 291 -15.14 27.21 -18.73
N THR A 292 -15.52 28.33 -18.10
CA THR A 292 -16.84 28.55 -17.52
C THR A 292 -17.71 29.36 -18.47
N VAL A 293 -18.81 28.76 -18.93
CA VAL A 293 -19.84 29.46 -19.72
C VAL A 293 -20.90 30.02 -18.77
N ARG A 294 -20.87 31.34 -18.54
CA ARG A 294 -21.83 32.06 -17.68
C ARG A 294 -22.97 32.60 -18.53
N VAL A 295 -24.14 31.98 -18.45
CA VAL A 295 -25.34 32.43 -19.17
C VAL A 295 -25.75 33.83 -18.68
N ASP A 296 -25.95 34.75 -19.63
CA ASP A 296 -26.60 36.03 -19.37
C ASP A 296 -28.11 35.86 -19.51
N HIS A 297 -28.78 35.73 -18.37
CA HIS A 297 -30.22 35.51 -18.33
C HIS A 297 -31.03 36.64 -18.98
N ALA A 298 -30.55 37.88 -18.93
CA ALA A 298 -31.27 39.02 -19.51
C ALA A 298 -31.11 39.04 -21.04
N ALA A 299 -29.94 38.69 -21.55
CA ALA A 299 -29.71 38.58 -22.99
C ALA A 299 -30.42 37.35 -23.58
N ALA A 300 -30.34 36.19 -22.92
CA ALA A 300 -31.03 34.96 -23.34
C ALA A 300 -32.56 35.15 -23.42
N ALA A 301 -33.15 35.85 -22.44
CA ALA A 301 -34.59 36.11 -22.41
C ALA A 301 -35.09 36.96 -23.60
N GLN A 302 -34.25 37.83 -24.17
CA GLN A 302 -34.62 38.63 -25.35
C GLN A 302 -34.85 37.76 -26.59
N TYR A 303 -34.20 36.60 -26.65
CA TYR A 303 -34.34 35.61 -27.72
C TYR A 303 -35.25 34.44 -27.33
N GLY A 304 -35.92 34.52 -26.17
CA GLY A 304 -36.77 33.44 -25.67
C GLY A 304 -36.00 32.17 -25.28
N LEU A 305 -34.69 32.26 -25.06
CA LEU A 305 -33.83 31.14 -24.69
C LEU A 305 -33.77 30.96 -23.17
N THR A 306 -33.83 29.71 -22.73
CA THR A 306 -33.59 29.32 -21.34
C THR A 306 -32.12 28.94 -21.11
N ALA A 307 -31.69 28.91 -19.84
CA ALA A 307 -30.35 28.43 -19.50
C ALA A 307 -30.14 26.95 -19.85
N ALA A 308 -31.23 26.16 -19.90
CA ALA A 308 -31.18 24.77 -20.34
C ALA A 308 -30.84 24.68 -21.83
N ASP A 309 -31.48 25.50 -22.68
CA ASP A 309 -31.22 25.52 -24.13
C ASP A 309 -29.75 25.86 -24.44
N VAL A 310 -29.21 26.86 -23.72
CA VAL A 310 -27.79 27.23 -23.86
C VAL A 310 -26.86 26.11 -23.38
N SER A 311 -27.17 25.47 -22.25
CA SER A 311 -26.37 24.37 -21.71
C SER A 311 -26.40 23.15 -22.62
N GLU A 312 -27.55 22.83 -23.22
CA GLU A 312 -27.71 21.72 -24.16
C GLU A 312 -26.93 21.95 -25.46
N ALA A 313 -26.95 23.19 -25.99
CA ALA A 313 -26.15 23.56 -27.15
C ALA A 313 -24.65 23.40 -26.88
N VAL A 314 -24.17 23.85 -25.71
CA VAL A 314 -22.77 23.68 -25.29
C VAL A 314 -22.42 22.21 -25.05
N ALA A 315 -23.31 21.44 -24.41
CA ALA A 315 -23.08 20.01 -24.14
C ALA A 315 -23.00 19.21 -25.44
N THR A 316 -23.92 19.43 -26.37
CA THR A 316 -23.93 18.78 -27.69
C THR A 316 -22.74 19.22 -28.53
N GLY A 317 -22.40 20.51 -28.48
CA GLY A 317 -21.29 21.06 -29.24
C GLY A 317 -19.94 20.56 -28.76
N ILE A 318 -19.66 20.62 -27.45
CA ILE A 318 -18.35 20.28 -26.87
C ILE A 318 -18.25 18.81 -26.46
N GLY A 319 -19.09 18.39 -25.51
CA GLY A 319 -19.03 17.06 -24.89
C GLY A 319 -19.53 15.96 -25.81
N GLY A 320 -20.42 16.32 -26.73
CA GLY A 320 -21.11 15.41 -27.62
C GLY A 320 -22.32 14.78 -26.96
N THR A 321 -23.39 14.62 -27.74
CA THR A 321 -24.65 14.01 -27.27
C THR A 321 -24.87 12.69 -27.99
N SER A 322 -25.27 11.65 -27.25
CA SER A 322 -25.62 10.36 -27.85
C SER A 322 -26.90 10.49 -28.67
N ALA A 323 -26.80 10.25 -29.98
CA ALA A 323 -27.90 10.29 -30.94
C ALA A 323 -28.56 8.91 -31.15
N GLY A 324 -28.09 7.88 -30.44
CA GLY A 324 -28.60 6.52 -30.53
C GLY A 324 -27.50 5.47 -30.33
N LYS A 325 -27.87 4.20 -30.50
CA LYS A 325 -26.94 3.07 -30.43
C LYS A 325 -27.00 2.25 -31.70
N ILE A 326 -25.84 1.84 -32.20
CA ILE A 326 -25.71 0.83 -33.25
C ILE A 326 -25.45 -0.52 -32.59
N PHE A 327 -26.19 -1.53 -33.04
CA PHE A 327 -26.06 -2.90 -32.56
C PHE A 327 -25.35 -3.75 -33.60
N GLU A 328 -24.25 -4.40 -33.19
CA GLU A 328 -23.54 -5.38 -34.00
C GLU A 328 -23.52 -6.72 -33.27
N GLY A 329 -24.54 -7.54 -33.52
CA GLY A 329 -24.79 -8.75 -32.73
C GLY A 329 -25.06 -8.37 -31.27
N ASP A 330 -24.23 -8.87 -30.37
CA ASP A 330 -24.34 -8.59 -28.93
C ASP A 330 -23.58 -7.31 -28.49
N ARG A 331 -22.83 -6.67 -29.40
CA ARG A 331 -22.08 -5.44 -29.12
C ARG A 331 -22.93 -4.21 -29.37
N ARG A 332 -22.75 -3.18 -28.55
CA ARG A 332 -23.49 -1.92 -28.61
C ARG A 332 -22.50 -0.76 -28.68
N PHE A 333 -22.68 0.11 -29.66
CA PHE A 333 -21.84 1.30 -29.85
C PHE A 333 -22.71 2.55 -29.80
N ASP A 334 -22.29 3.55 -29.05
CA ASP A 334 -22.98 4.83 -29.01
C ASP A 334 -22.63 5.66 -30.24
N VAL A 335 -23.65 6.20 -30.90
CA VAL A 335 -23.49 7.21 -31.96
C VAL A 335 -23.51 8.56 -31.28
N VAL A 336 -22.43 9.34 -31.40
CA VAL A 336 -22.30 10.64 -30.74
C VAL A 336 -22.22 11.75 -31.77
N ILE A 337 -23.04 12.77 -31.63
CA ILE A 337 -22.98 14.02 -32.41
C ILE A 337 -22.18 15.02 -31.60
N ARG A 338 -21.12 15.57 -32.18
CA ARG A 338 -20.25 16.60 -31.60
C ARG A 338 -19.63 17.44 -32.72
N PHE A 339 -19.18 18.65 -32.42
CA PHE A 339 -18.43 19.43 -33.39
C PHE A 339 -17.03 18.86 -33.64
N ASP A 340 -16.44 19.24 -34.77
CA ASP A 340 -15.05 18.94 -35.08
C ASP A 340 -14.11 19.49 -33.99
N GLU A 341 -12.98 18.86 -33.80
CA GLU A 341 -12.04 19.18 -32.72
C GLU A 341 -11.50 20.61 -32.79
N ASP A 342 -11.16 21.09 -33.98
CA ASP A 342 -10.65 22.44 -34.21
C ASP A 342 -11.65 23.53 -33.80
N ALA A 343 -12.96 23.25 -33.96
CA ALA A 343 -14.02 24.19 -33.59
C ALA A 343 -14.28 24.26 -32.09
N ARG A 344 -13.81 23.26 -31.32
CA ARG A 344 -14.03 23.13 -29.87
C ARG A 344 -12.83 23.57 -29.03
N ASN A 345 -11.62 23.52 -29.60
CA ASN A 345 -10.39 23.86 -28.89
C ASN A 345 -10.07 25.37 -28.87
N ASP A 346 -10.83 26.19 -29.59
CA ASP A 346 -10.65 27.64 -29.65
C ASP A 346 -11.81 28.37 -28.91
N PRO A 347 -11.53 29.05 -27.78
CA PRO A 347 -12.52 29.85 -27.06
C PRO A 347 -13.24 30.89 -27.93
N ALA A 348 -12.58 31.45 -28.96
CA ALA A 348 -13.20 32.40 -29.87
C ALA A 348 -14.22 31.73 -30.81
N GLN A 349 -13.97 30.48 -31.22
CA GLN A 349 -14.93 29.70 -32.02
C GLN A 349 -16.09 29.20 -31.16
N LEU A 350 -15.82 28.85 -29.90
CA LEU A 350 -16.85 28.58 -28.90
C LEU A 350 -17.78 29.78 -28.70
N ALA A 351 -17.25 31.00 -28.68
CA ALA A 351 -18.05 32.22 -28.61
C ALA A 351 -18.99 32.38 -29.83
N ALA A 352 -18.61 31.85 -30.99
CA ALA A 352 -19.40 31.87 -32.22
C ALA A 352 -20.36 30.67 -32.37
N LEU A 353 -20.44 29.78 -31.37
CA LEU A 353 -21.29 28.59 -31.39
C LEU A 353 -22.76 28.97 -31.67
N PRO A 354 -23.39 28.47 -32.75
CA PRO A 354 -24.75 28.84 -33.11
C PRO A 354 -25.76 28.16 -32.18
N ILE A 355 -26.67 28.94 -31.61
CA ILE A 355 -27.80 28.50 -30.80
C ILE A 355 -29.08 28.89 -31.53
N VAL A 356 -29.96 27.92 -31.75
CA VAL A 356 -31.24 28.14 -32.43
C VAL A 356 -32.29 28.48 -31.38
N ALA A 357 -32.85 29.69 -31.47
CA ALA A 357 -33.95 30.14 -30.64
C ALA A 357 -35.30 29.52 -31.08
N PRO A 358 -36.32 29.49 -30.21
CA PRO A 358 -37.63 28.88 -30.52
C PRO A 358 -38.34 29.51 -31.72
N ASP A 359 -38.03 30.76 -32.05
CA ASP A 359 -38.54 31.49 -33.21
C ASP A 359 -37.78 31.19 -34.52
N GLY A 360 -36.75 30.33 -34.46
CA GLY A 360 -35.88 29.97 -35.58
C GLY A 360 -34.68 30.90 -35.78
N THR A 361 -34.55 31.96 -34.97
CA THR A 361 -33.40 32.86 -35.02
C THR A 361 -32.14 32.13 -34.55
N VAL A 362 -31.03 32.28 -35.29
CA VAL A 362 -29.74 31.73 -34.87
C VAL A 362 -28.92 32.83 -34.22
N VAL A 363 -28.54 32.63 -32.96
CA VAL A 363 -27.71 33.56 -32.19
C VAL A 363 -26.40 32.90 -31.79
N PRO A 364 -25.25 33.60 -31.85
CA PRO A 364 -24.00 33.04 -31.35
C PRO A 364 -24.03 32.99 -29.81
N LEU A 365 -23.31 32.02 -29.22
CA LEU A 365 -23.21 31.85 -27.76
C LEU A 365 -22.76 33.15 -27.06
N ALA A 366 -21.86 33.92 -27.66
CA ALA A 366 -21.41 35.21 -27.13
C ALA A 366 -22.52 36.24 -26.90
N SER A 367 -23.64 36.15 -27.63
CA SER A 367 -24.78 37.05 -27.45
C SER A 367 -25.61 36.72 -26.21
N VAL A 368 -25.50 35.50 -25.66
CA VAL A 368 -26.34 35.01 -24.56
C VAL A 368 -25.54 34.44 -23.39
N ALA A 369 -24.22 34.34 -23.50
CA ALA A 369 -23.34 33.89 -22.44
C ALA A 369 -21.95 34.53 -22.55
N ARG A 370 -21.27 34.63 -21.41
CA ARG A 370 -19.85 35.00 -21.32
C ARG A 370 -19.00 33.77 -21.06
N ILE A 371 -17.86 33.70 -21.72
CA ILE A 371 -16.90 32.60 -21.56
C ILE A 371 -15.72 33.14 -20.75
N ASP A 372 -15.53 32.61 -19.55
CA ASP A 372 -14.46 32.98 -18.65
C ASP A 372 -13.52 31.78 -18.43
N VAL A 373 -12.21 32.00 -18.51
CA VAL A 373 -11.22 30.99 -18.13
C VAL A 373 -10.82 31.24 -16.68
N SER A 374 -11.07 30.27 -15.82
CA SER A 374 -10.77 30.34 -14.39
C SER A 374 -10.11 29.06 -13.91
N GLU A 375 -9.25 29.14 -12.91
CA GLU A 375 -8.76 27.96 -12.22
C GLU A 375 -9.82 27.42 -11.26
N GLY A 376 -10.03 26.11 -11.29
CA GLY A 376 -10.95 25.39 -10.42
C GLY A 376 -10.24 24.30 -9.63
N PRO A 377 -10.95 23.67 -8.68
CA PRO A 377 -10.44 22.50 -7.99
C PRO A 377 -10.34 21.31 -8.96
N SER A 378 -9.21 20.59 -8.91
CA SER A 378 -9.00 19.35 -9.68
C SER A 378 -9.73 18.16 -9.05
N GLN A 379 -9.79 18.13 -7.72
CA GLN A 379 -10.40 17.07 -6.94
C GLN A 379 -10.95 17.65 -5.62
N ILE A 380 -12.06 17.09 -5.15
CA ILE A 380 -12.65 17.42 -3.84
C ILE A 380 -12.63 16.16 -2.98
N SER A 381 -11.59 16.02 -2.16
CA SER A 381 -11.44 14.92 -1.22
C SER A 381 -12.27 15.18 0.05
N ARG A 382 -13.05 14.18 0.47
CA ARG A 382 -13.86 14.26 1.71
C ARG A 382 -13.71 13.01 2.55
N ASN A 383 -13.71 13.18 3.87
CA ASN A 383 -13.81 12.08 4.82
C ASN A 383 -14.88 12.43 5.86
N ASN A 384 -15.82 11.51 6.08
CA ASN A 384 -16.99 11.70 6.96
C ASN A 384 -17.75 13.01 6.71
N GLY A 385 -17.87 13.41 5.43
CA GLY A 385 -18.60 14.61 5.01
C GLY A 385 -17.79 15.92 5.05
N SER A 386 -16.66 15.96 5.77
CA SER A 386 -15.75 17.12 5.80
C SER A 386 -14.78 17.09 4.63
N ARG A 387 -14.47 18.25 4.05
CA ARG A 387 -13.38 18.37 3.06
C ARG A 387 -12.03 18.19 3.74
N ARG A 388 -11.06 17.65 3.01
CA ARG A 388 -9.68 17.48 3.45
C ARG A 388 -8.67 17.77 2.35
N ILE A 389 -7.45 18.12 2.77
CA ILE A 389 -6.20 17.96 2.01
C ILE A 389 -5.35 16.96 2.77
#